data_AF-A0A1R3TE40-F1
#
_entry.id   AF-A0A1R3TE40-F1
#
_cell.length_a   1.000
_cell.length_b   1.000
_cell.length_c   1.000
_cell.angle_alpha   90.00
_cell.angle_beta   90.00
_cell.angle_gamma   90.00
#
_symmetry.space_group_name_H-M   'P 1'
#
loop_
_entity.id
_entity.type
_entity.pdbx_description
1 polymer ?
#
loop_
_entity_poly.entity_id
_entity_poly.type
_entity_poly.pdbx_seq_one_letter_code
_entity_poly.pdbx_strand_id
1 'polypeptide(L)'
;MIFIQDTDEANFVASKSKKNTDAARLQTSDSLKEKLERLAKEIGALTAADTNSPTTSAAKPRRVPGRFKGALVVGPQFFEPLTDDELKEFAAE
;
A
#
# COMPACT_ATOMS: atom_id res chain seq x y z
N MET A 1 -42.34 5.95 -21.24
CA MET A 1 -42.37 4.92 -22.29
C MET A 1 -41.12 4.08 -22.13
N ILE A 2 -41.31 2.78 -21.87
CA ILE A 2 -40.26 1.79 -21.66
C ILE A 2 -39.90 1.23 -23.04
N PHE A 3 -38.62 1.31 -23.43
CA PHE A 3 -38.12 0.66 -24.66
C PHE A 3 -37.49 -0.68 -24.27
N ILE A 4 -38.14 -1.79 -24.67
CA ILE A 4 -37.63 -3.17 -24.61
C ILE A 4 -37.54 -3.66 -26.04
N GLN A 5 -36.36 -3.57 -26.66
CA GLN A 5 -35.95 -4.15 -27.96
C GLN A 5 -34.40 -4.11 -27.93
N ASP A 6 -33.58 -5.13 -28.14
CA ASP A 6 -33.73 -6.53 -28.53
C ASP A 6 -32.56 -7.30 -27.90
N THR A 7 -32.84 -8.31 -27.10
CA THR A 7 -31.85 -9.25 -26.57
C THR A 7 -31.91 -10.52 -27.39
N ASP A 8 -31.20 -10.60 -28.53
CA ASP A 8 -31.03 -11.93 -29.16
C ASP A 8 -29.89 -12.09 -30.18
N GLU A 9 -28.83 -11.26 -30.17
CA GLU A 9 -27.71 -11.45 -31.12
C GLU A 9 -26.33 -11.73 -30.50
N ALA A 10 -26.20 -11.80 -29.17
CA ALA A 10 -24.90 -12.04 -28.54
C ALA A 10 -24.52 -13.52 -28.34
N ASN A 11 -25.36 -14.48 -28.76
CA ASN A 11 -25.18 -15.90 -28.41
C ASN A 11 -24.61 -16.80 -29.52
N PHE A 12 -24.16 -16.25 -30.66
CA PHE A 12 -23.71 -17.09 -31.79
C PHE A 12 -22.19 -17.38 -31.85
N VAL A 13 -21.37 -16.87 -30.93
CA VAL A 13 -19.90 -17.16 -30.92
C VAL A 13 -19.51 -18.15 -29.81
N ALA A 14 -20.38 -19.11 -29.52
CA ALA A 14 -20.09 -20.20 -28.58
C ALA A 14 -19.99 -21.55 -29.30
N SER A 15 -19.19 -21.61 -30.37
CA SER A 15 -18.94 -22.87 -31.09
C SER A 15 -17.46 -23.21 -31.13
N LYS A 16 -17.14 -24.25 -30.35
CA LYS A 16 -16.05 -25.23 -30.52
C LYS A 16 -14.63 -24.78 -30.15
N SER A 17 -14.32 -24.84 -28.86
CA SER A 17 -12.99 -25.27 -28.41
C SER A 17 -13.11 -26.12 -27.14
N LYS A 18 -13.24 -27.43 -27.32
CA LYS A 18 -13.00 -28.44 -26.28
C LYS A 18 -11.83 -29.28 -26.76
N LYS A 19 -10.62 -28.99 -26.30
CA LYS A 19 -9.57 -29.98 -26.05
C LYS A 19 -8.30 -29.33 -25.49
N ASN A 20 -7.84 -29.88 -24.36
CA ASN A 20 -6.47 -29.86 -23.85
C ASN A 20 -5.96 -28.63 -23.06
N THR A 21 -6.72 -28.12 -22.10
CA THR A 21 -6.19 -27.17 -21.09
C THR A 21 -6.06 -27.74 -19.67
N ASP A 22 -6.67 -28.89 -19.35
CA ASP A 22 -6.65 -29.42 -17.98
C ASP A 22 -5.30 -30.03 -17.57
N ALA A 23 -4.60 -30.71 -18.48
CA ALA A 23 -3.31 -31.35 -18.16
C ALA A 23 -2.15 -30.35 -17.95
N ALA A 24 -2.11 -29.26 -18.73
CA ALA A 24 -1.13 -28.19 -18.54
C ALA A 24 -1.44 -27.35 -17.28
N ARG A 25 -2.72 -27.18 -16.94
CA ARG A 25 -3.17 -26.45 -15.74
C ARG A 25 -2.77 -27.17 -14.45
N LEU A 26 -2.81 -28.51 -14.43
CA LEU A 26 -2.43 -29.30 -13.27
C LEU A 26 -0.92 -29.21 -12.96
N GLN A 27 -0.05 -29.29 -13.97
CA GLN A 27 1.41 -29.16 -13.78
C GLN A 27 1.82 -27.79 -13.23
N THR A 28 1.17 -26.71 -13.70
CA THR A 28 1.40 -25.38 -13.14
C THR A 28 0.96 -25.30 -11.69
N SER A 29 -0.14 -25.96 -11.32
CA SER A 29 -0.68 -25.91 -9.96
C SER A 29 0.26 -26.55 -8.94
N ASP A 30 0.91 -27.66 -9.30
CA ASP A 30 1.86 -28.34 -8.40
C ASP A 30 3.15 -27.53 -8.25
N SER A 31 3.65 -26.94 -9.35
CA SER A 31 4.79 -26.01 -9.28
C SER A 31 4.51 -24.75 -8.45
N LEU A 32 3.25 -24.28 -8.43
CA LEU A 32 2.82 -23.14 -7.62
C LEU A 32 2.71 -23.50 -6.15
N LYS A 33 2.22 -24.71 -5.82
CA LYS A 33 2.20 -25.23 -4.44
C LYS A 33 3.60 -25.32 -3.86
N GLU A 34 4.57 -25.83 -4.62
CA GLU A 34 5.97 -25.90 -4.18
C GLU A 34 6.56 -24.51 -3.90
N LYS A 35 6.27 -23.52 -4.76
CA LYS A 35 6.72 -22.13 -4.55
C LYS A 35 6.08 -21.51 -3.31
N LEU A 36 4.78 -21.75 -3.09
CA LEU A 36 4.09 -21.27 -1.89
C LEU A 36 4.66 -21.89 -0.62
N GLU A 37 4.97 -23.19 -0.63
CA GLU A 37 5.58 -23.86 0.51
C GLU A 37 6.98 -23.31 0.82
N ARG A 38 7.79 -23.00 -0.21
CA ARG A 38 9.10 -22.35 -0.05
C ARG A 38 8.97 -20.96 0.55
N LEU A 39 8.06 -20.13 0.03
CA LEU A 39 7.82 -18.79 0.56
C LEU A 39 7.30 -18.82 2.00
N ALA A 40 6.43 -19.77 2.33
CA ALA A 40 5.95 -19.95 3.71
C ALA A 40 7.09 -20.29 4.69
N LYS A 41 8.03 -21.15 4.28
CA LYS A 41 9.22 -21.49 5.07
C LYS A 41 10.17 -20.30 5.23
N GLU A 42 10.36 -19.51 4.17
CA GLU A 42 11.22 -18.31 4.18
C GLU A 42 10.66 -17.22 5.10
N ILE A 43 9.34 -16.96 5.03
CA ILE A 43 8.65 -16.04 5.95
C ILE A 43 8.75 -16.53 7.39
N GLY A 44 8.56 -17.84 7.63
CA GLY A 44 8.73 -18.45 8.94
C GLY A 44 10.15 -18.27 9.50
N ALA A 45 11.17 -18.41 8.66
CA ALA A 45 12.57 -18.20 9.05
C ALA A 45 12.88 -16.73 9.37
N LEU A 46 12.34 -15.79 8.59
CA LEU A 46 12.52 -14.35 8.81
C LEU A 46 11.80 -13.88 10.09
N THR A 47 10.57 -14.32 10.31
CA THR A 47 9.82 -14.00 11.53
C THR A 47 10.47 -14.58 12.78
N ALA A 48 11.01 -15.82 12.70
CA ALA A 48 11.77 -16.41 13.80
C ALA A 48 13.10 -15.66 14.06
N ALA A 49 13.79 -15.20 13.01
CA ALA A 49 15.00 -14.40 13.13
C ALA A 49 14.71 -13.03 13.78
N ASP A 50 13.57 -12.42 13.47
CA ASP A 50 13.14 -11.14 14.07
C ASP A 50 12.70 -11.28 15.53
N THR A 51 12.20 -12.46 15.95
CA THR A 51 11.74 -12.70 17.34
C THR A 51 12.87 -12.89 18.36
N ASN A 52 14.10 -13.19 17.93
CA ASN A 52 15.27 -13.35 18.81
C ASN A 52 16.07 -12.05 19.01
N SER A 53 15.62 -10.96 18.40
CA SER A 53 16.06 -9.62 18.76
C SER A 53 15.28 -9.19 20.01
N PRO A 54 15.90 -9.02 21.19
CA PRO A 54 15.26 -8.33 22.30
C PRO A 54 15.13 -6.86 21.92
N THR A 55 14.17 -6.55 21.04
CA THR A 55 13.61 -5.21 20.90
C THR A 55 12.65 -5.01 22.06
N THR A 56 13.19 -4.99 23.27
CA THR A 56 12.75 -4.02 24.26
C THR A 56 13.01 -2.64 23.66
N SER A 57 12.16 -2.25 22.70
CA SER A 57 12.00 -0.84 22.36
C SER A 57 11.54 -0.21 23.67
N ALA A 58 12.49 0.32 24.43
CA ALA A 58 12.20 1.08 25.62
C ALA A 58 11.14 2.08 25.19
N ALA A 59 9.93 1.94 25.73
CA ALA A 59 8.79 2.72 25.27
C ALA A 59 9.22 4.18 25.37
N LYS A 60 9.36 4.84 24.20
CA LYS A 60 9.85 6.21 24.16
C LYS A 60 8.98 7.03 25.10
N PRO A 61 9.57 7.85 25.98
CA PRO A 61 8.80 8.62 26.95
C PRO A 61 7.71 9.41 26.22
N ARG A 62 6.47 9.26 26.67
CA ARG A 62 5.31 9.93 26.07
C ARG A 62 5.47 11.43 26.29
N ARG A 63 5.75 12.18 25.22
CA ARG A 63 5.80 13.64 25.26
C ARG A 63 4.40 14.17 25.51
N VAL A 64 4.23 14.96 26.58
CA VAL A 64 2.98 15.66 26.87
C VAL A 64 3.00 16.98 26.11
N PRO A 65 1.95 17.33 25.36
CA PRO A 65 1.89 18.61 24.70
C PRO A 65 1.92 19.76 25.69
N GLY A 66 2.66 20.82 25.35
CA GLY A 66 2.76 22.02 26.18
C GLY A 66 1.44 22.80 26.27
N ARG A 67 1.41 23.78 27.18
CA ARG A 67 0.22 24.61 27.46
C ARG A 67 -0.31 25.35 26.23
N PHE A 68 0.54 25.58 25.22
CA PHE A 68 0.19 26.31 23.99
C PHE A 68 -0.27 25.41 22.83
N LYS A 69 -0.43 24.09 23.04
CA LYS A 69 -0.92 23.22 21.97
C LYS A 69 -2.31 23.68 21.50
N GLY A 70 -2.41 24.01 20.21
CA GLY A 70 -3.66 24.45 19.58
C GLY A 70 -4.08 25.87 19.94
N ALA A 71 -3.30 26.61 20.74
CA ALA A 71 -3.59 28.00 21.08
C ALA A 71 -3.04 28.98 20.03
N LEU A 72 -1.95 28.60 19.35
CA LEU A 72 -1.38 29.40 18.26
C LEU A 72 -2.13 29.09 16.97
N VAL A 73 -2.99 30.02 16.56
CA VAL A 73 -3.59 30.05 15.23
C VAL A 73 -2.71 30.97 14.39
N VAL A 74 -1.99 30.39 13.43
CA VAL A 74 -1.20 31.17 12.49
C VAL A 74 -2.06 31.62 11.31
N GLY A 75 -1.84 32.85 10.85
CA GLY A 75 -2.49 33.38 9.66
C GLY A 75 -1.89 32.81 8.36
N PRO A 76 -2.55 33.00 7.21
CA PRO A 76 -2.04 32.57 5.91
C PRO A 76 -0.62 33.06 5.59
N GLN A 77 -0.27 34.26 6.08
CA GLN A 77 1.02 34.91 5.88
C GLN A 77 2.18 34.11 6.45
N PHE A 78 1.93 33.26 7.46
CA PHE A 78 2.96 32.37 8.01
C PHE A 78 3.49 31.36 6.98
N PHE A 79 2.66 31.01 5.99
CA PHE A 79 3.00 30.07 4.93
C PHE A 79 3.50 30.77 3.67
N GLU A 80 3.49 32.10 3.65
CA GLU A 80 4.09 32.86 2.57
C GLU A 80 5.61 32.86 2.74
N PRO A 81 6.37 32.71 1.64
CA PRO A 81 7.82 32.82 1.71
C PRO A 81 8.20 34.21 2.19
N LEU A 82 9.27 34.28 2.98
CA LEU A 82 9.88 35.57 3.35
C LEU A 82 10.29 36.33 2.09
N THR A 83 10.10 37.63 2.13
CA THR A 83 10.49 38.53 1.05
C THR A 83 12.00 38.67 0.98
N ASP A 84 12.51 39.09 -0.19
CA ASP A 84 13.95 39.31 -0.40
C ASP A 84 14.54 40.34 0.57
N ASP A 85 13.73 41.29 1.04
CA ASP A 85 14.16 42.30 2.00
C ASP A 85 14.27 41.72 3.41
N GLU A 86 13.30 40.91 3.85
CA GLU A 86 13.37 40.20 5.14
C GLU A 86 14.53 39.20 5.17
N LEU A 87 14.79 38.50 4.05
CA LEU A 87 15.90 37.55 3.95
C LEU A 87 17.28 38.21 4.10
N LYS A 88 17.44 39.47 3.68
CA LYS A 88 18.70 40.21 3.84
C LYS A 88 19.02 40.48 5.31
N GLU A 89 18.01 40.64 6.16
CA GLU A 89 18.20 40.86 7.60
C GLU A 89 18.74 39.62 8.32
N PHE A 90 18.45 38.42 7.81
CA PHE A 90 18.95 37.15 8.36
C PHE A 90 20.29 36.69 7.75
N ALA A 91 20.68 37.22 6.59
CA ALA A 91 21.91 36.82 5.91
C ALA A 91 23.18 37.53 6.41
N ALA A 92 23.05 38.45 7.37
CA ALA A 92 24.14 39.30 7.87
C ALA A 92 24.84 38.77 9.13
N GLU A 93 24.74 37.47 9.43
CA GLU A 93 25.45 36.80 10.54
C GLU A 93 26.63 35.94 10.05
#